data_AF-A0A1V8NU15-F1
#
_entry.id   AF-A0A1V8NU15-F1
#
_cell.length_a   1.000
_cell.length_b   1.000
_cell.length_c   1.000
_cell.angle_alpha   90.00
_cell.angle_beta   90.00
_cell.angle_gamma   90.00
#
_symmetry.space_group_name_H-M   'P 1'
#
loop_
_entity.id
_entity.type
_entity.pdbx_description
1 polymer ?
#
loop_
_entity_poly.entity_id
_entity_poly.type
_entity_poly.pdbx_seq_one_letter_code
_entity_poly.pdbx_strand_id
1 'polypeptide(L)'
;MALNQAEEEILERKTARWVYEQGRGVTAKEVAKRFRLHIHMARLVIHRIMRRTDGIRCELLGTYEKTRGGSRLVKYFSVIYLPKEYQPKGSKTERYPDNER
;
A
#
# COMPACT_ATOMS: atom_id res chain seq x y z
N MET A 1 -17.46 -7.27 14.32
CA MET A 1 -17.82 -7.98 13.08
C MET A 1 -16.54 -8.28 12.33
N ALA A 2 -16.27 -9.55 12.05
CA ALA A 2 -15.19 -9.94 11.15
C ALA A 2 -15.69 -9.78 9.71
N LEU A 3 -14.86 -9.24 8.82
CA LEU A 3 -15.15 -9.21 7.38
C LEU A 3 -15.09 -10.65 6.85
N ASN A 4 -15.97 -11.00 5.91
CA ASN A 4 -15.83 -12.27 5.20
C ASN A 4 -14.58 -12.22 4.30
N GLN A 5 -13.99 -13.39 4.02
CA GLN A 5 -12.71 -13.49 3.29
C GLN A 5 -12.70 -12.73 1.95
N ALA A 6 -13.83 -12.71 1.23
CA ALA A 6 -13.99 -11.95 0.00
C ALA A 6 -13.93 -10.43 0.21
N GLU A 7 -14.50 -9.92 1.32
CA GLU A 7 -14.48 -8.50 1.64
C GLU A 7 -13.09 -8.05 2.07
N GLU A 8 -12.35 -8.90 2.80
CA GLU A 8 -10.95 -8.67 3.14
C GLU A 8 -10.08 -8.59 1.88
N GLU A 9 -10.26 -9.50 0.93
CA GLU A 9 -9.53 -9.48 -0.34
C GLU A 9 -9.83 -8.20 -1.15
N ILE A 10 -11.10 -7.77 -1.22
CA ILE A 10 -11.47 -6.53 -1.89
C ILE A 10 -10.83 -5.32 -1.21
N LEU A 11 -10.81 -5.28 0.13
CA LEU A 11 -10.20 -4.21 0.90
C LEU A 11 -8.68 -4.16 0.67
N GLU A 12 -8.00 -5.30 0.66
CA GLU A 12 -6.57 -5.41 0.39
C GLU A 12 -6.23 -4.89 -0.99
N ARG A 13 -6.95 -5.33 -2.04
CA ARG A 13 -6.73 -4.87 -3.42
C ARG A 13 -6.98 -3.37 -3.57
N LYS A 14 -8.08 -2.85 -2.99
CA LYS A 14 -8.37 -1.41 -3.00
C LYS A 14 -7.29 -0.61 -2.28
N THR A 15 -6.76 -1.14 -1.17
CA THR A 15 -5.67 -0.50 -0.42
C THR A 15 -4.39 -0.49 -1.24
N ALA A 16 -3.97 -1.64 -1.80
CA ALA A 16 -2.78 -1.73 -2.62
C ALA A 16 -2.83 -0.78 -3.83
N ARG A 17 -3.97 -0.73 -4.52
CA ARG A 17 -4.20 0.22 -5.61
C ARG A 17 -4.10 1.67 -5.15
N TRP A 18 -4.76 2.04 -4.06
CA TRP A 18 -4.72 3.41 -3.56
C TRP A 18 -3.30 3.82 -3.14
N VAL A 19 -2.53 2.92 -2.52
CA VAL A 19 -1.13 3.17 -2.16
C VAL A 19 -0.26 3.34 -3.39
N TYR A 20 -0.45 2.50 -4.42
CA TYR A 20 0.24 2.64 -5.70
C TYR A 20 -0.05 4.00 -6.34
N GLU A 21 -1.32 4.43 -6.34
CA GLU A 21 -1.74 5.75 -6.85
C GLU A 21 -1.11 6.93 -6.08
N GLN A 22 -0.61 6.74 -4.84
CA GLN A 22 0.08 7.82 -4.11
C GLN A 22 1.48 8.11 -4.66
N GLY A 23 2.13 7.16 -5.35
CA GLY A 23 3.50 7.32 -5.85
C GLY A 23 4.55 7.54 -4.75
N ARG A 24 4.22 7.28 -3.48
CA ARG A 24 5.10 7.45 -2.31
C ARG A 24 4.77 6.44 -1.22
N GLY A 25 5.68 6.31 -0.25
CA GLY A 25 5.42 5.57 0.99
C GLY A 25 4.32 6.25 1.83
N VAL A 26 3.42 5.43 2.38
CA VAL A 26 2.34 5.85 3.28
C VAL A 26 2.41 5.14 4.62
N THR A 27 1.97 5.81 5.67
CA THR A 27 1.91 5.22 7.00
C THR A 27 0.62 4.42 7.20
N ALA A 28 0.63 3.47 8.15
CA ALA A 28 -0.59 2.76 8.55
C ALA A 28 -1.70 3.71 9.06
N LYS A 29 -1.33 4.90 9.56
CA LYS A 29 -2.29 5.93 9.98
C LYS A 29 -3.02 6.52 8.77
N GLU A 30 -2.31 6.79 7.67
CA GLU A 30 -2.91 7.29 6.44
C GLU A 30 -3.88 6.26 5.85
N VAL A 31 -3.49 4.98 5.82
CA VAL A 31 -4.37 3.88 5.40
C VAL A 31 -5.61 3.79 6.28
N ALA A 32 -5.43 3.82 7.61
CA ALA A 32 -6.54 3.80 8.57
C ALA A 32 -7.53 4.95 8.32
N LYS A 33 -7.03 6.17 8.10
CA LYS A 33 -7.85 7.35 7.79
C LYS A 33 -8.59 7.19 6.46
N ARG A 34 -7.91 6.72 5.41
CA ARG A 34 -8.46 6.58 4.05
C ARG A 34 -9.64 5.61 3.99
N PHE A 35 -9.52 4.48 4.70
CA PHE A 35 -10.49 3.39 4.69
C PHE A 35 -11.38 3.35 5.94
N ARG A 36 -11.29 4.37 6.81
CA ARG A 36 -12.02 4.46 8.08
C ARG A 36 -11.87 3.19 8.94
N LEU A 37 -10.63 2.68 9.01
CA LEU A 37 -10.29 1.48 9.77
C LEU A 37 -9.65 1.85 11.12
N HIS A 38 -9.76 0.95 12.09
CA HIS A 38 -8.90 1.01 13.26
C HIS A 38 -7.43 0.84 12.85
N ILE A 39 -6.50 1.53 13.51
CA ILE A 39 -5.07 1.49 13.15
C ILE A 39 -4.49 0.07 13.20
N HIS A 40 -4.98 -0.77 14.10
CA HIS A 40 -4.59 -2.18 14.16
C HIS A 40 -5.02 -2.93 12.88
N MET A 41 -6.24 -2.72 12.39
CA MET A 41 -6.75 -3.33 11.16
C MET A 41 -5.96 -2.86 9.94
N ALA A 42 -5.63 -1.57 9.86
CA ALA A 42 -4.79 -1.05 8.77
C ALA A 42 -3.42 -1.74 8.71
N ARG A 43 -2.80 -2.02 9.87
CA ARG A 43 -1.55 -2.79 9.94
C ARG A 43 -1.71 -4.23 9.44
N LEU A 44 -2.81 -4.89 9.81
CA LEU A 44 -3.10 -6.25 9.34
C LEU A 44 -3.29 -6.28 7.82
N VAL A 45 -4.05 -5.33 7.27
CA VAL A 45 -4.24 -5.20 5.81
C VAL A 45 -2.89 -5.01 5.11
N ILE A 46 -2.04 -4.09 5.59
CA ILE A 46 -0.69 -3.90 5.03
C ILE A 46 0.12 -5.20 5.07
N HIS A 47 0.16 -5.87 6.22
CA HIS A 47 0.88 -7.13 6.37
C HIS A 47 0.37 -8.23 5.43
N ARG A 48 -0.94 -8.31 5.22
CA ARG A 48 -1.52 -9.29 4.29
C ARG A 48 -1.18 -8.97 2.85
N ILE A 49 -1.29 -7.71 2.43
CA ILE A 49 -0.87 -7.26 1.08
C ILE A 49 0.59 -7.66 0.81
N MET A 50 1.49 -7.41 1.76
CA MET A 50 2.90 -7.79 1.64
C MET A 50 3.14 -9.30 1.49
N ARG A 51 2.20 -10.14 1.93
CA ARG A 51 2.26 -11.61 1.84
C ARG A 51 1.48 -12.16 0.65
N ARG A 52 0.83 -11.32 -0.17
CA ARG A 52 0.06 -11.81 -1.31
C ARG A 52 1.00 -12.38 -2.37
N THR A 53 0.54 -13.44 -3.03
CA THR A 53 1.25 -14.16 -4.10
C THR A 53 0.73 -13.81 -5.48
N ASP A 54 -0.18 -12.84 -5.59
CA ASP A 54 -0.84 -12.42 -6.83
C ASP A 54 -0.05 -11.36 -7.62
N GLY A 55 1.26 -11.23 -7.34
CA GLY A 55 2.18 -10.41 -8.11
C GLY A 55 2.28 -8.95 -7.66
N ILE A 56 1.55 -8.50 -6.63
CA ILE A 56 1.74 -7.17 -6.03
C ILE A 56 3.13 -7.13 -5.37
N ARG A 57 3.99 -6.16 -5.75
CA ARG A 57 5.29 -5.96 -5.09
C ARG A 57 5.25 -4.73 -4.21
N CYS A 58 5.62 -4.92 -2.96
CA CYS A 58 5.59 -3.88 -1.94
C CYS A 58 6.95 -3.69 -1.29
N GLU A 59 7.11 -2.54 -0.66
CA GLU A 59 8.25 -2.22 0.17
C GLU A 59 7.78 -1.59 1.49
N LEU A 60 8.55 -1.84 2.55
CA LEU A 60 8.30 -1.29 3.87
C LEU A 60 9.59 -0.69 4.41
N LEU A 61 9.65 0.64 4.45
CA LEU A 61 10.81 1.39 4.96
C LEU A 61 10.54 1.87 6.39
N GLY A 62 11.48 1.61 7.29
CA GLY A 62 11.45 2.09 8.67
C GLY A 62 12.39 3.28 8.85
N THR A 63 11.86 4.43 9.24
CA THR A 63 12.64 5.65 9.51
C THR A 63 12.36 6.14 10.92
N TYR A 64 13.38 6.68 11.59
CA TYR A 64 13.19 7.35 12.88
C TYR A 64 12.87 8.83 12.65
N GLU A 65 11.67 9.25 13.05
CA GLU A 65 11.29 10.67 13.03
C GLU A 65 11.49 11.30 14.40
N LYS A 66 12.06 12.52 14.44
CA LYS A 66 12.17 13.30 15.67
C LYS A 66 10.80 13.84 16.06
N THR A 67 10.40 13.58 17.30
CA THR A 67 9.19 14.13 17.93
C THR A 67 9.58 14.91 19.19
N ARG A 68 8.62 15.66 19.74
CA ARG A 68 8.82 16.47 20.97
C ARG A 68 9.33 15.64 22.17
N GLY A 69 9.06 14.34 22.20
CA GLY A 69 9.50 13.41 23.25
C GLY A 69 10.65 12.48 22.85
N GLY A 70 11.39 12.78 21.78
CA GLY A 70 12.48 11.94 21.25
C GLY A 70 12.17 11.34 19.88
N SER A 71 12.98 10.38 19.44
CA SER A 71 12.81 9.75 18.11
C SER A 71 11.83 8.57 18.16
N ARG A 72 10.92 8.51 17.19
CA ARG A 72 9.96 7.41 17.03
C ARG A 72 10.18 6.69 15.71
N LEU A 73 10.19 5.36 15.74
CA LEU A 73 10.17 4.54 14.52
C LEU A 73 8.81 4.68 13.81
N VAL A 74 8.87 5.13 12.56
CA VAL A 74 7.74 5.25 11.64
C VAL A 74 7.99 4.34 10.45
N LYS A 75 6.96 3.59 10.04
CA LYS A 75 7.03 2.67 8.90
C LYS A 75 6.21 3.24 7.75
N TYR A 76 6.84 3.36 6.59
CA TYR A 76 6.25 3.76 5.32
C TYR A 76 6.11 2.53 4.43
N PHE A 77 4.87 2.28 4.02
CA PHE A 77 4.50 1.20 3.12
C PHE A 77 4.28 1.78 1.72
N SER A 78 4.91 1.18 0.72
CA SER A 78 4.76 1.55 -0.70
C SER A 78 4.41 0.30 -1.51
N VAL A 79 3.71 0.52 -2.62
CA VAL A 79 3.47 -0.51 -3.66
C VAL A 79 4.31 -0.09 -4.86
N ILE A 80 5.33 -0.88 -5.17
CA ILE A 80 6.29 -0.60 -6.25
C ILE A 80 5.72 -1.08 -7.59
N TYR A 81 5.03 -2.21 -7.58
CA TYR A 81 4.43 -2.79 -8.77
C TYR A 81 3.03 -3.29 -8.46
N LEU A 82 2.09 -2.89 -9.33
CA LEU A 82 0.71 -3.32 -9.31
C LEU A 82 0.38 -4.06 -10.63
N PRO A 83 -0.04 -5.34 -10.57
CA PRO A 83 -0.49 -6.09 -11.73
C PRO A 83 -1.54 -5.35 -12.56
N LYS A 84 -1.51 -5.50 -13.89
CA LYS A 84 -2.38 -4.80 -14.84
C LYS A 84 -3.88 -4.92 -14.51
N GLU A 85 -4.29 -6.08 -13.99
CA GLU A 85 -5.68 -6.37 -13.60
C GLU A 85 -6.19 -5.47 -12.47
N TYR A 86 -5.28 -4.99 -11.62
CA TYR A 86 -5.59 -4.12 -10.50
C TYR A 86 -5.33 -2.64 -10.78
N GLN A 87 -4.69 -2.33 -11.92
CA GLN A 87 -4.45 -0.96 -12.33
C GLN A 87 -5.77 -0.24 -12.63
N PRO A 88 -5.86 1.08 -12.35
CA PRO A 88 -7.01 1.88 -12.77
C PRO A 88 -7.25 1.72 -14.28
N LYS A 89 -8.41 1.15 -14.67
CA LYS A 89 -8.92 1.18 -16.04
C LYS A 89 -9.04 2.65 -16.47
N GLY A 90 -8.06 3.12 -17.24
CA GLY A 90 -7.95 4.54 -17.64
C GLY A 90 -6.56 5.16 -17.42
N SER A 91 -5.63 4.48 -16.74
CA SER A 91 -4.24 4.92 -16.73
C SER A 91 -3.56 4.54 -18.04
N LYS A 92 -3.50 5.50 -18.98
CA LYS A 92 -2.54 5.48 -20.08
C LYS A 92 -1.14 5.33 -19.48
N THR A 93 -0.67 4.09 -19.36
CA THR A 93 0.77 3.85 -19.31
C THR A 93 1.29 3.90 -20.74
N GLU A 94 1.25 5.10 -21.34
CA GLU A 94 2.26 5.50 -22.32
C GLU A 94 3.40 6.11 -21.52
N ARG A 95 4.24 5.26 -20.95
CA ARG A 95 5.66 5.58 -20.88
C ARG A 95 6.32 4.58 -21.82
N TYR A 96 6.71 5.10 -22.98
CA TYR A 96 7.38 4.37 -24.05
C TYR A 96 8.65 3.66 -23.57
N PRO A 97 9.09 2.64 -24.31
CA PRO A 97 10.20 1.78 -23.96
C PRO A 97 11.54 2.33 -24.50
N ASP A 98 12.61 1.60 -24.18
CA ASP A 98 13.92 1.57 -24.81
C ASP A 98 14.84 2.80 -24.73
N ASN A 99 15.97 2.60 -24.04
CA ASN A 99 17.25 3.07 -24.56
C ASN A 99 18.33 2.05 -24.14
N GLU A 100 18.49 1.01 -24.97
CA GLU A 100 19.81 0.44 -25.20
C GLU A 100 20.66 1.48 -25.93
N ARG A 101 21.82 1.80 -25.37
CA ARG A 101 22.98 2.29 -26.11
C ARG A 101 24.25 1.84 -25.41
#